data_AF-A0A523STX9-F1
#
_entry.id   AF-A0A523STX9-F1
#
_cell.length_a   1.000
_cell.length_b   1.000
_cell.length_c   1.000
_cell.angle_alpha   90.00
_cell.angle_beta   90.00
_cell.angle_gamma   90.00
#
_symmetry.space_group_name_H-M   'P 1'
#
loop_
_entity.id
_entity.type
_entity.pdbx_description
1 polymer ?
#
loop_
_entity_poly.entity_id
_entity_poly.type
_entity_poly.pdbx_seq_one_letter_code
_entity_poly.pdbx_strand_id
1 'polypeptide(L)'
;MDRRKPRVFKESFQLKIVRTLISLGVFSLVILALLGYMLLFWSSAAEGIGLEHTGSTILLNLAKVFLIATVILLGLILWISYLISRNLFGPLNRLRNNMEKLIKGDDPDSIKFRKSDELEFHYISEPFNQLVDKISHLRNETKALENEIDDFIEKNEKGMIKKKAIEPFLREIKTKVGSLTKLT
;
A
#
# COMPACT_ATOMS: atom_id res chain seq x y z
N MET A 1 24.73 -7.54 12.63
CA MET A 1 25.10 -6.76 11.42
C MET A 1 23.93 -6.73 10.46
N ASP A 2 23.69 -5.55 9.89
CA ASP A 2 22.48 -5.08 9.21
C ASP A 2 21.91 -6.04 8.14
N ARG A 3 20.67 -6.53 8.31
CA ARG A 3 19.92 -7.33 7.33
C ARG A 3 18.83 -6.50 6.62
N ARG A 4 19.16 -5.28 6.18
CA ARG A 4 18.21 -4.48 5.37
C ARG A 4 18.24 -4.96 3.93
N LYS A 5 17.30 -5.86 3.59
CA LYS A 5 17.03 -6.24 2.19
C LYS A 5 16.77 -4.97 1.35
N PRO A 6 17.31 -4.87 0.12
CA PRO A 6 17.03 -3.74 -0.74
C PRO A 6 15.53 -3.70 -1.03
N ARG A 7 14.89 -2.57 -0.73
CA ARG A 7 13.48 -2.34 -1.06
C ARG A 7 13.41 -2.12 -2.56
N VAL A 8 13.21 -3.20 -3.31
CA VAL A 8 12.92 -3.15 -4.74
C VAL A 8 11.48 -2.64 -4.88
N PHE A 9 11.34 -1.32 -4.80
CA PHE A 9 10.08 -0.66 -5.08
C PHE A 9 9.76 -0.82 -6.57
N LYS A 10 8.49 -1.07 -6.92
CA LYS A 10 8.04 -0.74 -8.28
C LYS A 10 8.02 0.78 -8.35
N GLU A 11 9.09 1.32 -8.94
CA GLU A 11 9.41 2.74 -9.05
C GLU A 11 8.21 3.57 -9.52
N SER A 12 7.35 3.04 -10.39
CA SER A 12 6.34 3.84 -11.09
C SER A 12 5.35 4.61 -10.20
N PHE A 13 4.88 4.06 -9.07
CA PHE A 13 3.89 4.77 -8.22
C PHE A 13 4.54 5.73 -7.23
N GLN A 14 5.65 5.32 -6.59
CA GLN A 14 6.44 6.24 -5.77
C GLN A 14 7.01 7.38 -6.60
N LEU A 15 7.50 7.08 -7.80
CA LEU A 15 8.07 8.09 -8.70
C LEU A 15 6.97 9.01 -9.23
N LYS A 16 5.71 8.57 -9.37
CA LYS A 16 4.57 9.46 -9.61
C LYS A 16 4.34 10.43 -8.45
N ILE A 17 4.23 9.94 -7.20
CA ILE A 17 3.98 10.80 -6.03
C ILE A 17 5.17 11.74 -5.76
N VAL A 18 6.39 11.23 -5.84
CA VAL A 18 7.63 12.01 -5.70
C VAL A 18 7.73 13.04 -6.82
N ARG A 19 7.44 12.68 -8.07
CA ARG A 19 7.40 13.64 -9.19
C ARG A 19 6.35 14.72 -8.97
N THR A 20 5.15 14.36 -8.51
CA THR A 20 4.11 15.34 -8.19
C THR A 20 4.58 16.30 -7.08
N LEU A 21 5.18 15.78 -6.01
CA LEU A 21 5.76 16.57 -4.92
C LEU A 21 6.86 17.51 -5.39
N ILE A 22 7.80 17.02 -6.20
CA ILE A 22 8.88 17.82 -6.77
C ILE A 22 8.30 18.90 -7.69
N SER A 23 7.36 18.55 -8.57
CA SER A 23 6.73 19.52 -9.48
C SER A 23 5.97 20.61 -8.72
N LEU A 24 5.27 20.24 -7.64
CA LEU A 24 4.58 21.19 -6.77
C LEU A 24 5.57 22.11 -6.04
N GLY A 25 6.68 21.55 -5.52
CA GLY A 25 7.74 22.33 -4.89
C GLY A 25 8.39 23.32 -5.85
N VAL A 26 8.76 22.87 -7.05
CA VAL A 26 9.32 23.72 -8.11
C VAL A 26 8.33 24.80 -8.54
N PHE A 27 7.07 24.44 -8.75
CA PHE A 27 6.02 25.39 -9.11
C PHE A 27 5.83 26.46 -8.03
N SER A 28 5.85 26.06 -6.76
CA SER A 28 5.77 27.00 -5.64
C SER A 28 6.99 27.91 -5.53
N LEU A 29 8.20 27.41 -5.82
CA LEU A 29 9.41 28.24 -5.91
C LEU A 29 9.33 29.29 -7.03
N VAL A 30 8.76 28.93 -8.19
CA VAL A 30 8.54 29.89 -9.29
C VAL A 30 7.56 30.99 -8.89
N ILE A 31 6.47 30.64 -8.22
CA ILE A 31 5.50 31.62 -7.68
C ILE A 31 6.20 32.53 -6.66
N LEU A 32 7.01 31.97 -5.77
CA LEU A 32 7.80 32.72 -4.78
C LEU A 32 8.78 33.68 -5.45
N ALA A 33 9.46 33.24 -6.50
CA ALA A 33 10.38 34.08 -7.27
C ALA A 33 9.64 35.23 -7.98
N LEU A 34 8.47 34.96 -8.57
CA LEU A 34 7.62 35.99 -9.20
C LEU A 34 7.09 37.01 -8.19
N LEU A 35 6.61 36.55 -7.03
CA LEU A 35 6.14 37.43 -5.95
C LEU A 35 7.28 38.26 -5.37
N GLY A 36 8.45 37.65 -5.15
CA GLY A 36 9.66 38.33 -4.70
C GLY A 36 10.14 39.38 -5.70
N TYR A 37 10.13 39.04 -6.99
CA TYR A 37 10.44 39.98 -8.08
C TYR A 37 9.46 41.16 -8.09
N MET A 38 8.14 40.91 -8.02
CA MET A 38 7.17 41.99 -7.88
C MET A 38 7.48 42.87 -6.67
N LEU A 39 7.79 42.28 -5.51
CA LEU A 39 8.11 43.04 -4.30
C LEU A 39 9.33 43.95 -4.45
N LEU A 40 10.40 43.47 -5.11
CA LEU A 40 11.66 44.20 -5.26
C LEU A 40 11.60 45.29 -6.33
N PHE A 41 10.88 45.06 -7.43
CA PHE A 41 10.90 45.97 -8.58
C PHE A 41 9.67 46.87 -8.67
N TRP A 42 8.58 46.56 -7.96
CA TRP A 42 7.35 47.36 -8.00
C TRP A 42 7.50 48.75 -7.35
N SER A 43 8.32 48.89 -6.30
CA SER A 43 8.55 50.20 -5.68
C SER A 43 9.23 51.17 -6.65
N SER A 44 10.29 50.72 -7.33
CA SER A 44 11.01 51.54 -8.33
C SER A 44 10.15 51.85 -9.56
N ALA A 45 9.31 50.90 -9.99
CA ALA A 45 8.36 51.15 -11.07
C ALA A 45 7.27 52.16 -10.67
N ALA A 46 6.78 52.09 -9.42
CA ALA A 46 5.75 52.98 -8.89
C ALA A 46 6.23 54.43 -8.69
N GLU A 47 7.49 54.62 -8.28
CA GLU A 47 8.15 55.94 -8.22
C GLU A 47 8.26 56.57 -9.62
N GLY A 48 8.64 55.78 -10.63
CA GLY A 48 8.76 56.25 -12.02
C GLY A 48 7.44 56.72 -12.66
N ILE A 49 6.28 56.37 -12.08
CA ILE A 49 4.94 56.73 -12.57
C ILE A 49 4.19 57.71 -11.63
N GLY A 50 4.84 58.21 -10.56
CA GLY A 50 4.28 59.25 -9.69
C GLY A 50 3.18 58.77 -8.72
N LEU A 51 3.08 57.47 -8.43
CA LEU A 51 2.06 56.87 -7.55
C LEU A 51 2.56 56.72 -6.09
N GLU A 52 3.25 57.75 -5.58
CA GLU A 52 4.28 57.52 -4.58
C GLU A 52 3.80 57.13 -3.16
N HIS A 53 2.61 57.50 -2.67
CA HIS A 53 2.50 57.60 -1.19
C HIS A 53 1.48 56.72 -0.45
N THR A 54 0.48 56.11 -1.10
CA THR A 54 -0.54 55.33 -0.34
C THR A 54 -0.85 53.95 -0.91
N GLY A 55 -0.91 53.78 -2.23
CA GLY A 55 -1.23 52.49 -2.85
C GLY A 55 -0.06 51.49 -2.83
N SER A 56 1.17 51.99 -2.97
CA SER A 56 2.40 51.19 -3.05
C SER A 56 2.72 50.49 -1.72
N THR A 57 2.58 51.18 -0.59
CA THR A 57 2.88 50.64 0.75
C THR A 57 1.89 49.55 1.17
N ILE A 58 0.60 49.73 0.87
CA ILE A 58 -0.44 48.71 1.13
C ILE A 58 -0.19 47.46 0.29
N LEU A 59 0.10 47.62 -1.01
CA LEU A 59 0.40 46.50 -1.91
C LEU A 59 1.66 45.72 -1.49
N LEU A 60 2.73 46.43 -1.10
CA LEU A 60 3.96 45.81 -0.63
C LEU A 60 3.76 45.03 0.67
N ASN A 61 3.00 45.59 1.62
CA ASN A 61 2.67 44.88 2.86
C ASN A 61 1.79 43.65 2.59
N LEU A 62 0.81 43.76 1.70
CA LEU A 62 -0.03 42.63 1.30
C LEU A 62 0.80 41.52 0.62
N ALA A 63 1.72 41.88 -0.27
CA ALA A 63 2.63 40.94 -0.92
C ALA A 63 3.56 40.23 0.08
N LYS A 64 4.08 40.95 1.10
CA LYS A 64 4.88 40.35 2.17
C LYS A 64 4.08 39.33 2.99
N VAL A 65 2.85 39.68 3.37
CA VAL A 65 1.95 38.77 4.10
C VAL A 65 1.65 37.52 3.26
N PHE A 66 1.36 37.69 1.96
CA PHE A 66 1.14 36.57 1.05
C PHE A 66 2.37 35.68 0.89
N LEU A 67 3.57 36.26 0.80
CA LEU A 67 4.82 35.52 0.69
C LEU A 67 5.06 34.66 1.93
N ILE A 68 4.93 35.25 3.12
CA ILE A 68 5.08 34.52 4.40
C ILE A 68 4.04 33.40 4.49
N ALA A 69 2.77 33.69 4.19
CA ALA A 69 1.70 32.69 4.21
C ALA A 69 1.98 31.53 3.23
N THR A 70 2.46 31.84 2.03
CA THR A 70 2.81 30.83 1.01
C THR A 70 3.93 29.91 1.49
N VAL A 71 4.99 30.47 2.07
CA VAL A 71 6.12 29.68 2.61
C VAL A 71 5.65 28.73 3.72
N ILE A 72 4.82 29.22 4.64
CA ILE A 72 4.26 28.41 5.73
C ILE A 72 3.39 27.28 5.17
N LEU A 73 2.50 27.60 4.23
CA LEU A 73 1.60 26.62 3.60
C LEU A 73 2.39 25.54 2.86
N LEU A 74 3.43 25.93 2.13
CA LEU A 74 4.31 25.00 1.40
C LEU A 74 5.00 24.03 2.38
N GLY A 75 5.55 24.55 3.49
CA GLY A 75 6.13 23.71 4.54
C GLY A 75 5.12 22.72 5.13
N LEU A 76 3.90 23.17 5.38
CA LEU A 76 2.82 22.34 5.91
C LEU A 76 2.39 21.24 4.92
N ILE A 77 2.28 21.55 3.63
CA ILE A 77 1.95 20.58 2.58
C ILE A 77 3.04 19.52 2.45
N LEU A 78 4.32 19.93 2.45
CA LEU A 78 5.45 18.99 2.40
C LEU A 78 5.47 18.07 3.62
N TRP A 79 5.24 18.63 4.81
CA TRP A 79 5.15 17.86 6.05
C TRP A 79 4.04 16.82 6.02
N ILE A 80 2.82 17.22 5.63
CA ILE A 80 1.67 16.30 5.50
C ILE A 80 1.94 15.22 4.45
N SER A 81 2.48 15.62 3.30
CA SER A 81 2.79 14.67 2.22
C SER A 81 3.83 13.64 2.65
N TYR A 82 4.84 14.06 3.42
CA TYR A 82 5.82 13.15 4.00
C TYR A 82 5.16 12.17 4.99
N LEU A 83 4.26 12.65 5.86
CA LEU A 83 3.53 11.79 6.80
C LEU A 83 2.67 10.75 6.08
N ILE A 84 1.90 11.17 5.08
CA ILE A 84 1.07 10.28 4.25
C ILE A 84 1.96 9.25 3.54
N SER A 85 3.07 9.68 2.94
CA SER A 85 3.99 8.79 2.25
C SER A 85 4.61 7.74 3.19
N ARG A 86 4.87 8.09 4.46
CA ARG A 86 5.45 7.14 5.40
C ARG A 86 4.41 6.14 5.90
N ASN A 87 3.19 6.61 6.17
CA ASN A 87 2.16 5.82 6.83
C ASN A 87 1.37 4.92 5.86
N LEU A 88 1.21 5.29 4.58
CA LEU A 88 0.46 4.48 3.60
C LEU A 88 1.33 3.40 2.92
N PHE A 89 2.53 3.75 2.48
CA PHE A 89 3.32 2.89 1.61
C PHE A 89 3.90 1.66 2.32
N GLY A 90 4.24 1.80 3.59
CA GLY A 90 4.75 0.69 4.40
C GLY A 90 3.71 -0.45 4.49
N PRO A 91 2.51 -0.18 4.99
CA PRO A 91 1.39 -1.12 5.03
C PRO A 91 1.03 -1.73 3.67
N LEU A 92 0.83 -0.89 2.65
CA LEU A 92 0.48 -1.36 1.30
C LEU A 92 1.50 -2.35 0.74
N ASN A 93 2.79 -2.07 0.93
CA ASN A 93 3.83 -2.95 0.42
C ASN A 93 3.89 -4.28 1.18
N ARG A 94 3.60 -4.28 2.49
CA ARG A 94 3.48 -5.54 3.25
C ARG A 94 2.30 -6.37 2.76
N LEU A 95 1.15 -5.73 2.54
CA LEU A 95 -0.05 -6.40 2.02
C LEU A 95 0.24 -7.02 0.65
N ARG A 96 0.79 -6.23 -0.28
CA ARG A 96 1.16 -6.71 -1.61
C ARG A 96 2.11 -7.91 -1.56
N ASN A 97 3.17 -7.84 -0.75
CA ASN A 97 4.14 -8.94 -0.68
C ASN A 97 3.52 -10.23 -0.14
N ASN A 98 2.62 -10.14 0.84
CA ASN A 98 1.91 -11.30 1.36
C ASN A 98 0.88 -11.84 0.36
N MET A 99 0.21 -10.98 -0.40
CA MET A 99 -0.61 -11.42 -1.54
C MET A 99 0.23 -12.14 -2.60
N GLU A 100 1.40 -11.61 -2.94
CA GLU A 100 2.31 -12.25 -3.91
C GLU A 100 2.81 -13.62 -3.42
N LYS A 101 3.10 -13.76 -2.12
CA LYS A 101 3.41 -15.07 -1.51
C LYS A 101 2.23 -16.04 -1.63
N LEU A 102 1.03 -15.59 -1.27
CA LEU A 102 -0.19 -16.39 -1.34
C LEU A 102 -0.46 -16.88 -2.77
N ILE A 103 -0.30 -16.01 -3.78
CA ILE A 103 -0.48 -16.36 -5.20
C ILE A 103 0.55 -17.41 -5.65
N LYS A 104 1.76 -17.40 -5.10
CA LYS A 104 2.80 -18.40 -5.40
C LYS A 104 2.58 -19.74 -4.69
N GLY A 105 1.59 -19.84 -3.80
CA GLY A 105 1.33 -21.02 -2.99
C GLY A 105 2.23 -21.13 -1.75
N ASP A 106 3.05 -20.11 -1.46
CA ASP A 106 3.80 -20.00 -0.22
C ASP A 106 2.84 -19.64 0.93
N ASP A 107 3.19 -20.00 2.17
CA ASP A 107 2.44 -19.57 3.35
C ASP A 107 2.84 -18.15 3.76
N PRO A 108 1.98 -17.14 3.55
CA PRO A 108 2.27 -15.80 4.05
C PRO A 108 2.12 -15.76 5.56
N ASP A 109 2.98 -14.97 6.21
CA ASP A 109 2.85 -14.69 7.64
C ASP A 109 1.59 -13.84 7.90
N SER A 110 0.99 -13.98 9.10
CA SER A 110 -0.13 -13.13 9.52
C SER A 110 0.24 -11.65 9.40
N ILE A 111 -0.61 -10.87 8.73
CA ILE A 111 -0.39 -9.43 8.58
C ILE A 111 -0.80 -8.73 9.87
N LYS A 112 0.16 -8.04 10.49
CA LYS A 112 -0.09 -7.10 11.59
C LYS A 112 0.49 -5.73 11.24
N PHE A 113 -0.39 -4.72 11.19
CA PHE A 113 0.01 -3.33 11.01
C PHE A 113 0.38 -2.68 12.35
N ARG A 114 1.21 -1.64 12.29
CA ARG A 114 1.64 -0.90 13.49
C ARG A 114 0.49 -0.01 13.95
N LYS A 115 0.44 0.30 15.25
CA LYS A 115 -0.55 1.25 15.82
C LYS A 115 -0.49 2.65 15.17
N SER A 116 0.64 3.01 14.55
CA SER A 116 0.85 4.28 13.86
C SER A 116 0.39 4.28 12.40
N ASP A 117 0.08 3.10 11.86
CA ASP A 117 -0.42 2.97 10.49
C ASP A 117 -1.91 3.37 10.48
N GLU A 118 -2.46 3.73 9.31
CA GLU A 118 -3.86 4.16 9.24
C GLU A 118 -4.83 3.06 9.68
N LEU A 119 -5.92 3.45 10.35
CA LEU A 119 -6.94 2.55 10.87
C LEU A 119 -7.54 1.64 9.79
N GLU A 120 -7.68 2.14 8.55
CA GLU A 120 -8.20 1.34 7.43
C GLU A 120 -7.38 0.08 7.16
N PHE A 121 -6.06 0.11 7.35
CA PHE A 121 -5.25 -1.09 7.18
C PHE A 121 -5.56 -2.16 8.22
N HIS A 122 -5.94 -1.77 9.44
CA HIS A 122 -6.35 -2.74 10.46
C HIS A 122 -7.62 -3.48 10.03
N TYR A 123 -8.60 -2.76 9.46
CA TYR A 123 -9.82 -3.37 8.92
C TYR A 123 -9.56 -4.30 7.73
N ILE A 124 -8.53 -4.04 6.93
CA ILE A 124 -8.15 -4.92 5.81
C ILE A 124 -7.37 -6.16 6.30
N SER A 125 -6.58 -6.02 7.37
CA SER A 125 -5.72 -7.11 7.85
C SER A 125 -6.49 -8.32 8.33
N GLU A 126 -7.63 -8.11 8.99
CA GLU A 126 -8.41 -9.20 9.57
C GLU A 126 -9.07 -10.08 8.50
N PRO A 127 -9.84 -9.56 7.53
CA PRO A 127 -10.36 -10.36 6.41
C PRO A 127 -9.25 -11.01 5.59
N PHE A 128 -8.12 -10.33 5.39
CA PHE A 128 -6.98 -10.92 4.68
C PHE A 128 -6.41 -12.13 5.43
N ASN A 129 -6.20 -12.02 6.74
CA ASN A 129 -5.69 -13.12 7.55
C ASN A 129 -6.70 -14.28 7.59
N GLN A 130 -8.00 -14.01 7.71
CA GLN A 130 -9.05 -15.04 7.61
C GLN A 130 -9.01 -15.78 6.27
N LEU A 131 -8.75 -15.07 5.17
CA LEU A 131 -8.60 -15.66 3.85
C LEU A 131 -7.35 -16.54 3.76
N VAL A 132 -6.21 -16.09 4.31
CA VAL A 132 -4.98 -16.89 4.40
C VAL A 132 -5.22 -18.18 5.19
N ASP A 133 -5.87 -18.08 6.35
CA ASP A 133 -6.18 -19.22 7.21
C ASP A 133 -7.10 -20.22 6.49
N LYS A 134 -8.13 -19.73 5.78
CA LYS A 134 -9.03 -20.57 4.99
C LYS A 134 -8.31 -21.30 3.86
N ILE A 135 -7.43 -20.63 3.14
CA ILE A 135 -6.63 -21.26 2.06
C ILE A 135 -5.68 -22.31 2.64
N SER A 136 -5.02 -22.00 3.76
CA SER A 136 -4.14 -22.94 4.45
C SER A 136 -4.89 -24.20 4.91
N HIS A 137 -6.08 -24.03 5.47
CA HIS A 137 -6.97 -25.13 5.87
C HIS A 137 -7.33 -26.03 4.68
N LEU A 138 -7.84 -25.44 3.58
CA LEU A 138 -8.21 -26.18 2.37
C LEU A 138 -7.02 -26.96 1.79
N ARG A 139 -5.82 -26.36 1.80
CA ARG A 139 -4.61 -27.02 1.33
C ARG A 139 -4.23 -28.22 2.20
N ASN A 140 -4.36 -28.10 3.53
CA ASN A 140 -4.08 -29.19 4.46
C ASN A 140 -5.09 -30.33 4.33
N GLU A 141 -6.39 -30.02 4.16
CA GLU A 141 -7.42 -31.02 3.90
C GLU A 141 -7.19 -31.74 2.57
N THR A 142 -6.76 -31.01 1.53
CA THR A 142 -6.45 -31.61 0.22
C THR A 142 -5.26 -32.57 0.33
N LYS A 143 -4.20 -32.19 1.05
CA LYS A 143 -3.04 -33.07 1.31
C LYS A 143 -3.42 -34.30 2.15
N ALA A 144 -4.29 -34.14 3.13
CA ALA A 144 -4.77 -35.27 3.93
C ALA A 144 -5.56 -36.27 3.07
N LEU A 145 -6.42 -35.75 2.17
CA LEU A 145 -7.16 -36.58 1.23
C LEU A 145 -6.24 -37.30 0.22
N GLU A 146 -5.21 -36.63 -0.27
CA GLU A 146 -4.17 -37.21 -1.14
C GLU A 146 -3.47 -38.38 -0.44
N ASN A 147 -3.03 -38.19 0.80
CA ASN A 147 -2.43 -39.27 1.60
C ASN A 147 -3.40 -40.43 1.85
N GLU A 148 -4.69 -40.17 2.12
CA GLU A 148 -5.70 -41.23 2.27
C GLU A 148 -5.89 -42.04 0.98
N ILE A 149 -5.84 -41.39 -0.18
CA ILE A 149 -5.92 -42.04 -1.50
C ILE A 149 -4.68 -42.89 -1.74
N ASP A 150 -3.49 -42.36 -1.50
CA ASP A 150 -2.22 -43.08 -1.70
C ASP A 150 -2.16 -44.33 -0.80
N ASP A 151 -2.51 -44.19 0.49
CA ASP A 151 -2.62 -45.29 1.44
C ASP A 151 -3.60 -46.39 0.95
N PHE A 152 -4.73 -45.97 0.37
CA PHE A 152 -5.74 -46.89 -0.15
C PHE A 152 -5.23 -47.63 -1.40
N ILE A 153 -4.57 -46.92 -2.32
CA ILE A 153 -3.97 -47.49 -3.53
C ILE A 153 -2.92 -48.53 -3.12
N GLU A 154 -2.01 -48.19 -2.21
CA GLU A 154 -0.95 -49.10 -1.75
C GLU A 154 -1.53 -50.37 -1.10
N LYS A 155 -2.54 -50.23 -0.24
CA LYS A 155 -3.23 -51.38 0.39
C LYS A 155 -3.97 -52.24 -0.64
N ASN A 156 -4.54 -51.63 -1.67
CA ASN A 156 -5.24 -52.35 -2.75
C ASN A 156 -4.25 -53.12 -3.64
N GLU A 157 -3.11 -52.53 -4.00
CA GLU A 157 -2.05 -53.20 -4.77
C GLU A 157 -1.47 -54.41 -4.02
N LYS A 158 -1.34 -54.31 -2.69
CA LYS A 158 -0.94 -55.43 -1.82
C LYS A 158 -2.03 -56.49 -1.62
N GLY A 159 -3.20 -56.35 -2.27
CA GLY A 159 -4.32 -57.27 -2.15
C GLY A 159 -5.00 -57.28 -0.79
N MET A 160 -4.73 -56.29 0.07
CA MET A 160 -5.29 -56.21 1.42
C MET A 160 -6.74 -55.71 1.43
N ILE A 161 -7.21 -55.15 0.32
CA ILE A 161 -8.56 -54.57 0.20
C ILE A 161 -9.47 -55.51 -0.61
N LYS A 162 -10.60 -55.88 -0.01
CA LYS A 162 -11.66 -56.61 -0.71
C LYS A 162 -12.35 -55.68 -1.69
N LYS A 163 -12.70 -56.14 -2.90
CA LYS A 163 -13.46 -55.36 -3.91
C LYS A 163 -14.69 -54.63 -3.34
N LYS A 164 -15.36 -55.22 -2.34
CA LYS A 164 -16.55 -54.64 -1.67
C LYS A 164 -16.25 -53.37 -0.85
N ALA A 165 -15.00 -53.13 -0.46
CA ALA A 165 -14.57 -51.95 0.30
C ALA A 165 -14.23 -50.73 -0.58
N ILE A 166 -14.17 -50.92 -1.91
CA ILE A 166 -13.87 -49.84 -2.85
C ILE A 166 -15.06 -48.86 -2.97
N GLU A 167 -16.29 -49.36 -3.09
CA GLU A 167 -17.49 -48.52 -3.15
C GLU A 167 -17.68 -47.58 -1.95
N PRO A 168 -17.59 -48.05 -0.68
CA PRO A 168 -17.75 -47.15 0.47
C PRO A 168 -16.66 -46.09 0.54
N PHE A 169 -15.41 -46.43 0.21
CA PHE A 169 -14.31 -45.47 0.15
C PHE A 169 -14.54 -44.39 -0.93
N LEU A 170 -14.96 -44.78 -2.14
CA LEU A 170 -15.29 -43.82 -3.20
C LEU A 170 -16.44 -42.88 -2.82
N ARG A 171 -17.44 -43.37 -2.06
CA ARG A 171 -18.52 -42.53 -1.52
C ARG A 171 -18.00 -41.55 -0.48
N GLU A 172 -17.09 -41.98 0.39
CA GLU A 172 -16.45 -41.11 1.38
C GLU A 172 -15.65 -39.98 0.71
N ILE A 173 -14.80 -40.32 -0.27
CA ILE A 173 -14.04 -39.32 -1.05
C ILE A 173 -14.99 -38.36 -1.75
N LYS A 174 -16.02 -38.87 -2.43
CA LYS A 174 -17.00 -38.02 -3.12
C LYS A 174 -17.66 -37.02 -2.15
N THR A 175 -17.90 -37.45 -0.91
CA THR A 175 -18.49 -36.59 0.13
C THR A 175 -17.49 -35.53 0.61
N LYS A 176 -16.23 -35.92 0.90
CA LYS A 176 -15.15 -35.01 1.33
C LYS A 176 -14.81 -33.98 0.24
N VAL A 177 -14.72 -34.39 -1.03
CA VAL A 177 -14.52 -33.48 -2.17
C VAL A 177 -15.73 -32.55 -2.34
N GLY A 178 -16.94 -33.06 -2.13
CA GLY A 178 -18.18 -32.28 -2.17
C GLY A 178 -18.28 -31.23 -1.07
N SER A 179 -17.69 -31.45 0.11
CA SER A 179 -17.59 -30.42 1.15
C SER A 179 -16.53 -29.37 0.83
N LEU A 180 -15.40 -29.76 0.25
CA LEU A 180 -14.33 -28.84 -0.16
C LEU A 180 -14.80 -27.87 -1.26
N THR A 181 -15.59 -28.35 -2.21
CA THR A 181 -16.13 -27.52 -3.30
C THR A 181 -17.19 -26.52 -2.85
N LYS A 182 -17.86 -26.76 -1.71
CA LYS A 182 -18.82 -25.79 -1.12
C LYS A 182 -18.15 -24.66 -0.34
N LEU A 183 -16.85 -24.80 -0.04
CA LEU A 183 -16.07 -23.81 0.72
C LEU A 183 -15.40 -22.76 -0.19
N THR A 184 -15.14 -23.10 -1.46
CA THR A 184 -14.73 -22.17 -2.53
C THR A 184 -15.90 -21.38 -3.08
#